data_AF-A0AAD9EG60-F1
#
_entry.id   AF-A0AAD9EG60-F1
#
_cell.length_a   1.000
_cell.length_b   1.000
_cell.length_c   1.000
_cell.angle_alpha   90.00
_cell.angle_beta   90.00
_cell.angle_gamma   90.00
#
_symmetry.space_group_name_H-M   'P 1'
#
loop_
_entity.id
_entity.type
_entity.pdbx_description
1 polymer ?
#
loop_
_entity_poly.entity_id
_entity_poly.type
_entity_poly.pdbx_seq_one_letter_code
_entity_poly.pdbx_strand_id
1 'polypeptide(L)'
;MNVKQVWHNWLANSLSRGTWCNFPPGYSFKYLEDLRKSQGNVLFASGDWALGWRGFIDCAMEEGTRAAKAVMDDMRPEKPCLSAV
;
A
#
# COMPACT_ATOMS: atom_id res chain seq x y z
N MET A 1 4.58 -7.88 -43.96
CA MET A 1 5.19 -7.92 -42.62
C MET A 1 4.04 -7.83 -41.60
N ASN A 2 3.73 -8.93 -40.90
CA ASN A 2 2.64 -8.95 -39.92
C ASN A 2 3.19 -8.48 -38.57
N VAL A 3 2.86 -7.25 -38.17
CA VAL A 3 3.19 -6.72 -36.85
C VAL A 3 2.05 -7.07 -35.90
N LYS A 4 2.32 -7.88 -34.89
CA LYS A 4 1.38 -8.13 -33.78
C LYS A 4 1.58 -7.06 -32.72
N GLN A 5 0.50 -6.39 -32.35
CA GLN A 5 0.49 -5.39 -31.26
C GLN A 5 -0.21 -5.98 -30.03
N VAL A 6 0.40 -5.81 -28.86
CA VAL A 6 -0.16 -6.21 -27.56
C VAL A 6 -0.20 -4.97 -26.69
N TRP A 7 -1.34 -4.71 -26.07
CA TRP A 7 -1.55 -3.58 -25.17
C TRP A 7 -2.68 -3.93 -24.19
N HIS A 8 -2.74 -3.22 -23.07
CA HIS A 8 -3.80 -3.36 -22.07
C HIS A 8 -4.42 -2.00 -21.76
N ASN A 9 -5.75 -1.93 -21.74
CA ASN A 9 -6.46 -0.70 -21.38
C ASN A 9 -6.63 -0.62 -19.86
N TRP A 10 -5.66 -0.01 -19.18
CA TRP A 10 -5.72 0.19 -17.72
C TRP A 10 -6.88 1.09 -17.27
N LEU A 11 -7.29 2.06 -18.09
CA LEU A 11 -8.39 2.98 -17.79
C LEU A 11 -9.75 2.26 -17.83
N ALA A 12 -9.94 1.35 -18.79
CA ALA A 12 -11.18 0.58 -18.92
C ALA A 12 -11.24 -0.64 -17.98
N ASN A 13 -10.14 -1.01 -17.32
CA ASN A 13 -10.12 -2.08 -16.34
C ASN A 13 -10.84 -1.64 -15.05
N SER A 14 -11.97 -2.26 -14.71
CA SER A 14 -12.77 -1.92 -13.53
C SER A 14 -12.04 -2.11 -12.20
N LEU A 15 -11.02 -2.97 -12.16
CA LEU A 15 -10.22 -3.23 -10.97
C LEU A 15 -9.08 -2.22 -10.76
N SER A 16 -8.62 -1.55 -11.81
CA SER A 16 -7.50 -0.59 -11.73
C SER A 16 -7.95 0.86 -11.94
N ARG A 17 -8.83 1.10 -12.93
CA ARG A 17 -9.34 2.43 -13.32
C ARG A 17 -8.24 3.47 -13.60
N GLY A 18 -7.04 3.01 -13.97
CA GLY A 18 -5.83 3.81 -14.01
C GLY A 18 -4.57 2.94 -13.99
N THR A 19 -3.41 3.58 -14.16
CA THR A 19 -2.10 2.93 -14.18
C THR A 19 -1.42 3.01 -12.80
N TRP A 20 -0.57 4.01 -12.59
CA TRP A 20 0.10 4.29 -11.32
C TRP A 20 -0.43 5.59 -10.72
N CYS A 21 -0.27 5.78 -9.41
CA CYS A 21 -0.69 7.01 -8.76
C CYS A 21 0.07 8.23 -9.31
N ASN A 22 -0.66 9.29 -9.60
CA ASN A 22 -0.11 10.62 -9.72
C ASN A 22 -1.05 11.59 -9.02
N PHE A 23 -0.56 12.21 -7.95
CA PHE A 23 -1.39 13.07 -7.12
C PHE A 23 -1.45 14.48 -7.70
N PRO A 24 -2.63 15.14 -7.65
CA PRO A 24 -2.69 16.57 -7.90
C PRO A 24 -1.87 17.35 -6.86
N PRO A 25 -1.51 18.61 -7.15
CA PRO A 25 -0.76 19.44 -6.21
C PRO A 25 -1.39 19.47 -4.81
N GLY A 26 -0.57 19.31 -3.77
CA GLY A 26 -1.00 19.36 -2.36
C GLY A 26 -1.63 18.09 -1.79
N TYR A 27 -2.05 17.12 -2.63
CA TYR A 27 -2.74 15.92 -2.14
C TYR A 27 -1.86 15.02 -1.27
N SER A 28 -0.59 14.84 -1.62
CA SER A 28 0.35 14.06 -0.81
C SER A 28 0.49 14.63 0.60
N PHE A 29 0.60 15.95 0.73
CA PHE A 29 0.72 16.60 2.04
C PHE A 29 -0.57 16.48 2.86
N LYS A 30 -1.72 16.56 2.20
CA LYS A 30 -3.01 16.60 2.89
C LYS A 30 -3.56 15.22 3.25
N TYR A 31 -3.36 14.20 2.41
CA TYR A 31 -4.09 12.94 2.50
C TYR A 31 -3.22 11.70 2.67
N LEU A 32 -1.89 11.80 2.53
CA LEU A 32 -1.03 10.62 2.59
C LEU A 32 -1.12 9.89 3.93
N GLU A 33 -1.16 10.64 5.04
CA GLU A 33 -1.28 10.05 6.36
C GLU A 33 -2.59 9.27 6.51
N ASP A 34 -3.71 9.90 6.12
CA ASP A 34 -5.04 9.30 6.18
C ASP A 34 -5.16 8.05 5.29
N LEU A 35 -4.59 8.07 4.09
CA LEU A 35 -4.59 6.91 3.16
C LEU A 35 -3.85 5.70 3.72
N ARG A 36 -2.89 5.92 4.62
CA ARG A 36 -2.08 4.85 5.25
C ARG A 36 -2.66 4.38 6.58
N LYS A 37 -3.55 5.16 7.18
CA LYS A 37 -4.11 4.93 8.50
C LYS A 37 -5.02 3.70 8.50
N SER A 38 -4.85 2.83 9.50
CA SER A 38 -5.75 1.70 9.71
C SER A 38 -7.14 2.18 10.14
N GLN A 39 -8.15 1.39 9.84
CA GLN A 39 -9.53 1.60 10.27
C GLN A 39 -9.98 0.38 11.06
N GLY A 40 -9.80 0.42 12.38
CA GLY A 40 -9.96 -0.74 13.25
C GLY A 40 -9.03 -1.88 12.83
N ASN A 41 -9.60 -3.05 12.56
CA ASN A 41 -8.87 -4.26 12.14
C ASN A 41 -8.54 -4.29 10.63
N VAL A 42 -8.79 -3.20 9.89
CA VAL A 42 -8.53 -3.11 8.46
C VAL A 42 -7.30 -2.25 8.21
N LEU A 43 -6.28 -2.85 7.58
CA LEU A 43 -5.06 -2.17 7.17
C LEU A 43 -5.03 -2.01 5.65
N PHE A 44 -4.77 -0.78 5.19
CA PHE A 44 -4.65 -0.46 3.77
C PHE A 44 -3.19 -0.56 3.31
N ALA A 45 -2.94 -1.24 2.20
CA ALA A 45 -1.62 -1.36 1.57
C ALA A 45 -1.74 -1.22 0.05
N SER A 46 -1.06 -0.21 -0.51
CA SER A 46 -0.96 0.01 -1.96
C SER A 46 0.30 0.78 -2.29
N GLY A 47 0.88 0.52 -3.46
CA GLY A 47 1.98 1.34 -4.00
C GLY A 47 1.59 2.81 -4.23
N ASP A 48 0.30 3.14 -4.19
CA ASP A 48 -0.22 4.49 -4.40
C ASP A 48 0.04 5.44 -3.22
N TRP A 49 0.21 4.92 -2.00
CA TRP A 49 0.39 5.71 -0.78
C TRP A 49 1.60 5.28 0.05
N ALA A 50 2.59 4.66 -0.59
CA ALA A 50 3.91 4.40 0.00
C ALA A 50 4.66 5.71 0.34
N LEU A 51 5.71 5.64 1.17
CA LEU A 51 6.50 6.83 1.52
C LEU A 51 7.60 7.12 0.49
N GLY A 52 8.19 6.07 -0.09
CA GLY A 52 9.27 6.17 -1.08
C GLY A 52 8.79 6.49 -2.51
N TRP A 53 9.23 5.67 -3.46
CA TRP A 53 8.96 5.80 -4.91
C TRP A 53 7.52 5.41 -5.26
N ARG A 54 6.55 6.22 -4.85
CA ARG A 54 5.11 6.00 -5.09
C ARG A 54 4.79 5.72 -6.56
N GLY A 55 3.90 4.76 -6.78
CA GLY A 55 3.50 4.30 -8.10
C GLY A 55 4.39 3.22 -8.72
N PHE A 56 5.44 2.77 -8.01
CA PHE A 56 6.32 1.67 -8.45
C PHE A 56 6.02 0.36 -7.70
N ILE A 57 6.49 -0.76 -8.25
CA ILE A 57 6.31 -2.10 -7.66
C ILE A 57 6.95 -2.21 -6.28
N ASP A 58 8.14 -1.62 -6.09
CA ASP A 58 8.85 -1.60 -4.81
C ASP A 58 8.00 -0.98 -3.69
N CYS A 59 7.19 0.03 -4.02
CA CYS A 59 6.28 0.66 -3.08
C CYS A 59 5.08 -0.20 -2.70
N ALA A 60 4.61 -1.08 -3.59
CA ALA A 60 3.62 -2.09 -3.22
C ALA A 60 4.22 -3.12 -2.25
N MET A 61 5.50 -3.46 -2.42
CA MET A 61 6.23 -4.32 -1.48
C MET A 61 6.48 -3.64 -0.13
N GLU A 62 6.86 -2.36 -0.12
CA GLU A 62 7.00 -1.53 1.09
C GLU A 62 5.71 -1.57 1.91
N GLU A 63 4.58 -1.24 1.28
CA GLU A 63 3.30 -1.16 1.98
C GLU A 63 2.75 -2.52 2.40
N GLY A 64 2.94 -3.56 1.58
CA GLY A 64 2.62 -4.94 1.97
C GLY A 64 3.43 -5.39 3.19
N THR A 65 4.74 -5.10 3.20
CA THR A 65 5.64 -5.42 4.32
C THR A 65 5.22 -4.68 5.59
N ARG A 66 4.90 -3.38 5.48
CA ARG A 66 4.43 -2.56 6.60
C ARG A 66 3.13 -3.12 7.19
N ALA A 67 2.14 -3.43 6.35
CA ALA A 67 0.86 -3.95 6.81
C ALA A 67 1.01 -5.31 7.49
N ALA A 68 1.80 -6.23 6.90
CA ALA A 68 2.09 -7.52 7.52
C ALA A 68 2.79 -7.37 8.87
N LYS A 69 3.77 -6.45 8.98
CA LYS A 69 4.47 -6.17 10.24
C LYS A 69 3.52 -5.64 11.31
N ALA A 70 2.64 -4.71 10.96
CA ALA A 70 1.65 -4.16 11.89
C ALA A 70 0.70 -5.26 12.40
N VAL A 71 0.20 -6.12 11.51
CA VAL A 71 -0.62 -7.28 11.91
C VAL A 71 0.14 -8.22 12.86
N MET A 72 1.40 -8.53 12.56
CA MET A 72 2.21 -9.39 13.42
C MET A 72 2.47 -8.77 14.81
N ASP A 73 2.60 -7.45 14.88
CA ASP A 73 2.79 -6.74 16.14
C ASP A 73 1.50 -6.72 16.96
N ASP A 74 0.35 -6.44 16.31
CA ASP A 74 -0.96 -6.42 16.96
C ASP A 74 -1.38 -7.82 17.47
N MET A 75 -0.98 -8.88 16.76
CA MET A 75 -1.25 -10.27 17.16
C MET A 75 -0.22 -10.85 18.13
N ARG A 76 0.85 -10.12 18.45
CA ARG A 76 1.92 -10.67 19.29
C ARG A 76 1.38 -10.83 20.72
N PRO A 77 1.43 -12.04 21.30
CA PRO A 77 1.08 -12.19 22.71
C PRO A 77 2.04 -11.35 23.55
N GLU A 78 1.50 -10.71 24.59
CA GLU A 78 2.33 -9.97 25.55
C GLU A 78 3.43 -10.87 26.09
N LYS A 79 4.66 -10.35 26.17
CA LYS A 79 5.75 -11.09 26.82
C LYS A 79 5.33 -11.32 28.28
N PRO A 80 5.37 -12.56 28.79
CA PRO A 80 5.15 -12.81 30.20
C PRO A 80 6.14 -11.95 31.00
N CYS A 81 5.64 -11.16 31.96
CA CYS A 81 6.50 -10.39 32.83
C CYS A 81 7.43 -11.35 33.59
N LEU A 82 8.75 -11.21 33.42
CA LEU A 82 9.75 -12.04 34.10
C LEU A 82 9.99 -11.63 35.57
N SER A 83 9.03 -10.93 36.21
CA SER A 83 9.20 -10.40 37.57
C SER A 83 8.42 -11.17 38.65
N ALA A 84 8.12 -12.44 38.42
CA ALA A 84 7.39 -13.27 39.39
C ALA A 84 8.17 -14.53 39.82
N VAL A 85 9.49 -14.41 39.97
CA VAL A 85 10.33 -15.41 40.67
C VAL A 85 11.28 -14.69 41.61
#